data_AF-A0A3D4ZPH7-F1
#
_entry.id   AF-A0A3D4ZPH7-F1
#
_cell.length_a   1.000
_cell.length_b   1.000
_cell.length_c   1.000
_cell.angle_alpha   90.00
_cell.angle_beta   90.00
_cell.angle_gamma   90.00
#
_symmetry.space_group_name_H-M   'P 1'
#
loop_
_entity.id
_entity.type
_entity.pdbx_description
1 polymer ?
#
loop_
_entity_poly.entity_id
_entity_poly.type
_entity_poly.pdbx_seq_one_letter_code
_entity_poly.pdbx_strand_id
1 'polypeptide(L)'
;MRSEKQVYDTILNFARMNERIRVVTLEGSRTNINIPPDDFQDYDITFFVTDMQSFINDDNWLNVFGERLILQKPEDMELFPAVEKGFSYLMLFTDDVKIDLTLLPLDLIDEYFTWDKLVKLLLDKDNRIKHPPVPT
;
A
#
# COMPACT_ATOMS: atom_id res chain seq x y z
N MET A 1 -16.60 -11.38 -0.85
CA MET A 1 -15.16 -11.10 -0.93
C MET A 1 -14.67 -11.23 -2.36
N ARG A 2 -14.00 -10.20 -2.88
CA ARG A 2 -13.20 -10.29 -4.11
C ARG A 2 -12.07 -11.31 -3.94
N SER A 3 -11.69 -11.97 -5.02
CA SER A 3 -10.52 -12.86 -5.01
C SER A 3 -9.22 -12.06 -4.93
N GLU A 4 -8.14 -12.71 -4.49
CA GLU A 4 -6.81 -12.10 -4.43
C GLU A 4 -6.39 -11.48 -5.77
N LYS A 5 -6.64 -12.18 -6.87
CA LYS A 5 -6.36 -11.67 -8.21
C LYS A 5 -7.12 -10.36 -8.49
N GLN A 6 -8.39 -10.27 -8.10
CA GLN A 6 -9.18 -9.06 -8.30
C GLN A 6 -8.66 -7.88 -7.48
N VAL A 7 -8.21 -8.13 -6.24
CA VAL A 7 -7.61 -7.09 -5.39
C VAL A 7 -6.31 -6.58 -5.99
N TYR A 8 -5.37 -7.47 -6.34
CA TYR A 8 -4.11 -7.06 -6.98
C TYR A 8 -4.32 -6.38 -8.33
N ASP A 9 -5.22 -6.88 -9.17
CA ASP A 9 -5.51 -6.25 -10.45
C ASP A 9 -6.02 -4.82 -10.25
N THR A 10 -6.90 -4.60 -9.26
CA THR A 10 -7.41 -3.26 -8.95
C THR A 10 -6.29 -2.31 -8.52
N ILE A 11 -5.45 -2.75 -7.57
CA ILE A 11 -4.30 -1.97 -7.07
C ILE A 11 -3.32 -1.64 -8.19
N LEU A 12 -2.90 -2.64 -8.95
CA LEU A 12 -1.88 -2.48 -9.98
C LEU A 12 -2.39 -1.73 -11.20
N ASN A 13 -3.66 -1.88 -11.57
CA ASN A 13 -4.23 -1.09 -12.66
C ASN A 13 -4.34 0.39 -12.28
N PHE A 14 -4.80 0.69 -11.06
CA PHE A 14 -4.79 2.07 -10.56
C PHE A 14 -3.37 2.66 -10.54
N ALA A 15 -2.41 1.93 -9.98
CA ALA A 15 -1.03 2.36 -9.92
C ALA A 15 -0.44 2.57 -11.31
N ARG A 16 -0.66 1.67 -12.27
CA ARG A 16 -0.18 1.80 -13.66
C ARG A 16 -0.74 3.05 -14.34
N MET A 17 -2.03 3.32 -14.19
CA MET A 17 -2.71 4.46 -14.83
C MET A 17 -2.39 5.81 -14.19
N ASN A 18 -1.99 5.83 -12.93
CA ASN A 18 -1.67 7.06 -12.22
C ASN A 18 -0.18 7.38 -12.30
N GLU A 19 0.20 8.41 -13.06
CA GLU A 19 1.60 8.82 -13.25
C GLU A 19 2.31 9.23 -11.96
N ARG A 20 1.55 9.64 -10.94
CA ARG A 20 2.10 10.03 -9.64
C ARG A 20 2.64 8.84 -8.85
N ILE A 21 2.17 7.62 -9.10
CA ILE A 21 2.65 6.40 -8.45
C ILE A 21 3.75 5.79 -9.31
N ARG A 22 4.96 5.64 -8.75
CA ARG A 22 6.12 5.10 -9.49
C ARG A 22 6.50 3.70 -9.08
N VAL A 23 6.38 3.39 -7.79
CA VAL A 23 6.69 2.07 -7.23
C VAL A 23 5.53 1.60 -6.36
N VAL A 24 5.25 0.30 -6.42
CA VAL A 24 4.30 -0.39 -5.54
C VAL A 24 4.99 -1.57 -4.90
N THR A 25 4.90 -1.66 -3.58
CA THR A 25 5.34 -2.81 -2.80
C THR A 25 4.17 -3.41 -2.04
N LEU A 26 4.27 -4.71 -1.77
CA LEU A 26 3.43 -5.44 -0.85
C LEU A 26 4.28 -5.78 0.37
N GLU A 27 3.71 -5.62 1.54
CA GLU A 27 4.36 -5.87 2.82
C GLU A 27 3.65 -6.96 3.62
N GLY A 28 4.18 -7.22 4.82
CA GLY A 28 3.48 -7.95 5.84
C GLY A 28 3.27 -9.42 5.51
N SER A 29 2.21 -9.97 6.11
CA SER A 29 2.02 -11.41 6.22
C SER A 29 1.86 -12.11 4.86
N ARG A 30 1.32 -11.44 3.84
CA ARG A 30 1.15 -11.99 2.48
C ARG A 30 2.47 -12.23 1.74
N THR A 31 3.56 -11.64 2.21
CA THR A 31 4.90 -11.89 1.64
C THR A 31 5.63 -13.04 2.35
N ASN A 32 5.17 -13.46 3.53
CA ASN A 32 5.83 -14.45 4.35
C ASN A 32 5.58 -15.87 3.82
N ILE A 33 6.62 -16.50 3.29
CA ILE A 33 6.56 -17.85 2.69
C ILE A 33 6.44 -18.98 3.72
N ASN A 34 6.63 -18.68 5.02
CA ASN A 34 6.61 -19.69 6.08
C ASN A 34 5.23 -19.89 6.71
N ILE A 35 4.24 -19.08 6.33
CA ILE A 35 2.87 -19.20 6.83
C ILE A 35 1.92 -19.56 5.70
N PRO A 36 0.91 -20.42 5.95
CA PRO A 36 -0.12 -20.67 4.96
C PRO A 36 -0.96 -19.40 4.75
N PRO A 37 -1.31 -19.05 3.50
CA PRO A 37 -2.21 -17.95 3.25
C PRO A 37 -3.58 -18.17 3.87
N ASP A 38 -4.23 -17.09 4.33
CA ASP A 38 -5.58 -17.14 4.88
C ASP A 38 -6.42 -15.91 4.46
N ASP A 39 -7.74 -16.03 4.64
CA ASP A 39 -8.72 -15.04 4.21
C ASP A 39 -8.74 -13.76 5.09
N PHE A 40 -8.06 -13.78 6.23
CA PHE A 40 -7.98 -12.65 7.17
C PHE A 40 -6.71 -11.82 7.00
N GLN A 41 -5.78 -12.22 6.13
CA GLN A 41 -4.58 -11.44 5.86
C GLN A 41 -4.93 -10.12 5.15
N ASP A 42 -4.39 -9.03 5.68
CA ASP A 42 -4.55 -7.70 5.10
C ASP A 42 -3.69 -7.57 3.83
N TYR A 43 -4.02 -6.59 2.97
CA TYR A 43 -3.16 -6.18 1.86
C TYR A 43 -2.39 -4.93 2.30
N ASP A 44 -1.20 -5.14 2.85
CA ASP A 44 -0.27 -4.07 3.23
C ASP A 44 0.42 -3.54 1.97
N ILE A 45 -0.06 -2.41 1.43
CA ILE A 45 0.41 -1.85 0.15
C ILE A 45 1.11 -0.53 0.39
N THR A 46 2.30 -0.38 -0.16
CA THR A 46 2.99 0.91 -0.16
C THR A 46 3.11 1.46 -1.58
N PHE A 47 2.62 2.70 -1.77
CA PHE A 47 2.80 3.48 -2.99
C PHE A 47 3.89 4.52 -2.78
N PHE A 48 4.94 4.45 -3.60
CA PHE A 48 5.89 5.55 -3.69
C PHE A 48 5.44 6.55 -4.75
N VAL A 49 5.24 7.78 -4.30
CA VAL A 49 4.59 8.83 -5.08
C VAL A 49 5.46 10.06 -5.29
N THR A 50 5.25 10.74 -6.42
CA THR A 50 5.92 12.01 -6.74
C THR A 50 5.25 13.22 -6.10
N ASP A 51 3.96 13.13 -5.76
CA ASP A 51 3.17 14.21 -5.18
C ASP A 51 2.20 13.64 -4.14
N MET A 52 2.66 13.57 -2.89
CA MET A 52 1.91 13.02 -1.78
C MET A 52 0.68 13.88 -1.42
N GLN A 53 0.83 15.21 -1.48
CA GLN A 53 -0.23 16.15 -1.07
C GLN A 53 -1.46 16.04 -1.97
N SER A 54 -1.27 15.75 -3.25
CA SER A 54 -2.38 15.52 -4.19
C SER A 54 -3.26 14.31 -3.85
N PHE A 55 -2.76 13.35 -3.06
CA PHE A 55 -3.56 12.23 -2.55
C PHE A 55 -4.21 12.57 -1.21
N ILE A 56 -3.47 13.26 -0.32
CA ILE A 56 -3.95 13.63 1.02
C ILE A 56 -5.09 14.68 0.96
N ASN A 57 -5.07 15.56 -0.04
CA ASN A 57 -6.06 16.63 -0.17
C ASN A 57 -7.46 16.15 -0.60
N ASP A 58 -7.56 14.96 -1.20
CA ASP A 58 -8.83 14.44 -1.74
C ASP A 58 -8.86 12.92 -1.65
N ASP A 59 -9.68 12.37 -0.76
CA ASP A 59 -9.79 10.92 -0.54
C ASP A 59 -10.60 10.20 -1.65
N ASN A 60 -11.17 10.91 -2.63
CA ASN A 60 -12.04 10.32 -3.66
C ASN A 60 -11.35 9.27 -4.55
N TRP A 61 -10.03 9.33 -4.70
CA TRP A 61 -9.30 8.32 -5.48
C TRP A 61 -9.38 6.92 -4.85
N LEU A 62 -9.62 6.81 -3.54
CA LEU A 62 -9.81 5.54 -2.84
C LEU A 62 -11.07 4.79 -3.31
N ASN A 63 -12.03 5.49 -3.95
CA ASN A 63 -13.26 4.88 -4.46
C ASN A 63 -13.03 3.78 -5.50
N VAL A 64 -11.89 3.80 -6.19
CA VAL A 64 -11.51 2.74 -7.13
C VAL A 64 -11.38 1.37 -6.46
N PHE A 65 -11.07 1.32 -5.17
CA PHE A 65 -10.88 0.08 -4.42
C PHE A 65 -12.17 -0.54 -3.91
N GLY A 66 -13.31 0.13 -4.08
CA GLY A 66 -14.63 -0.38 -3.68
C GLY A 66 -15.27 0.42 -2.55
N GLU A 67 -16.44 -0.04 -2.13
CA GLU A 67 -17.22 0.56 -1.05
C GLU A 67 -16.63 0.20 0.31
N ARG A 68 -16.38 1.23 1.14
CA ARG A 68 -15.69 1.09 2.43
C ARG A 68 -16.70 1.10 3.58
N LEU A 69 -16.53 0.19 4.52
CA LEU A 69 -17.18 0.21 5.83
C LEU A 69 -16.43 1.11 6.81
N ILE A 70 -15.09 1.05 6.78
CA ILE A 70 -14.21 1.82 7.66
C ILE A 70 -13.10 2.44 6.83
N LEU A 71 -12.77 3.69 7.15
CA LEU A 71 -11.57 4.37 6.72
C LEU A 71 -10.94 5.06 7.93
N GLN A 72 -9.69 4.73 8.22
CA GLN A 72 -8.89 5.41 9.23
C GLN A 72 -7.62 5.99 8.59
N LYS A 73 -7.27 7.21 8.99
CA LYS A 73 -6.06 7.93 8.55
C LYS A 73 -5.23 8.25 9.78
N PRO A 74 -4.35 7.34 10.25
CA PRO A 74 -3.59 7.51 11.49
C PRO A 74 -2.86 8.85 11.59
N GLU A 75 -2.30 9.33 10.49
CA GLU A 75 -1.54 10.59 10.45
C GLU A 75 -2.40 11.86 10.42
N ASP A 76 -3.73 11.73 10.29
CA ASP A 76 -4.73 12.82 10.24
C ASP A 76 -5.68 12.76 11.46
N MET A 77 -5.24 12.15 12.56
CA MET A 77 -6.01 12.09 13.81
C MET A 77 -5.66 13.25 14.74
N GLU A 78 -6.68 13.87 15.35
CA GLU A 78 -6.47 14.93 16.35
C GLU A 78 -5.96 14.36 17.69
N LEU A 79 -6.47 13.18 18.08
CA LEU A 79 -6.18 12.56 19.38
C LEU A 79 -4.79 11.93 19.45
N PHE A 80 -4.23 11.52 18.31
CA PHE A 80 -2.94 10.85 18.24
C PHE A 80 -2.08 11.55 17.18
N PRO A 81 -0.91 12.08 17.55
CA PRO A 81 -0.01 12.70 16.56
C PRO A 81 0.54 11.63 15.61
N ALA A 82 0.84 12.04 14.38
CA ALA A 82 1.56 11.20 13.43
C ALA A 82 2.93 10.77 14.01
N VAL A 83 3.22 9.47 13.96
CA VAL A 83 4.45 8.88 14.51
C VAL A 83 5.37 8.38 13.41
N GLU A 84 4.80 7.77 12.36
CA GLU A 84 5.54 7.15 11.27
C GLU A 84 5.74 8.10 10.09
N LYS A 85 6.74 7.78 9.25
CA LYS A 85 6.95 8.48 7.98
C LYS A 85 5.88 8.07 6.98
N GLY A 86 5.33 9.05 6.28
CA GLY A 86 4.34 8.82 5.23
C GLY A 86 2.94 9.20 5.63
N PHE A 87 1.96 8.64 4.92
CA PHE A 87 0.54 8.83 5.21
C PHE A 87 -0.22 7.56 4.85
N SER A 88 -0.95 7.00 5.80
CA SER A 88 -1.59 5.70 5.68
C SER A 88 -3.12 5.78 5.67
N TYR A 89 -3.73 4.83 4.97
CA TYR A 89 -5.17 4.63 4.88
C TYR A 89 -5.46 3.18 5.25
N LEU A 90 -6.03 2.97 6.43
CA LEU A 90 -6.47 1.66 6.88
C LEU A 90 -7.93 1.49 6.48
N MET A 91 -8.20 0.54 5.59
CA MET A 91 -9.50 0.41 4.93
C MET A 91 -10.09 -0.98 5.10
N LEU A 92 -11.33 -1.04 5.58
CA LEU A 92 -12.17 -2.24 5.55
C LEU A 92 -13.28 -2.04 4.54
N PHE A 93 -13.41 -2.94 3.58
CA PHE A 93 -14.41 -2.89 2.52
C PHE A 93 -15.66 -3.71 2.85
N THR A 94 -16.77 -3.42 2.17
CA THR A 94 -18.05 -4.14 2.33
C THR A 94 -17.98 -5.62 1.96
N ASP A 95 -16.91 -6.03 1.27
CA ASP A 95 -16.65 -7.41 0.90
C ASP A 95 -15.64 -8.12 1.81
N ASP A 96 -15.39 -7.55 3.00
CA ASP A 96 -14.48 -8.01 4.06
C ASP A 96 -12.98 -7.98 3.72
N VAL A 97 -12.62 -7.51 2.52
CA VAL A 97 -11.22 -7.23 2.19
C VAL A 97 -10.72 -6.07 3.05
N LYS A 98 -9.48 -6.18 3.52
CA LYS A 98 -8.75 -5.10 4.18
C LYS A 98 -7.53 -4.69 3.38
N ILE A 99 -7.37 -3.39 3.18
CA ILE A 99 -6.19 -2.82 2.51
C ILE A 99 -5.64 -1.74 3.42
N ASP A 100 -4.41 -1.93 3.85
CA ASP A 100 -3.64 -0.95 4.60
C ASP A 100 -2.67 -0.32 3.60
N LEU A 101 -2.98 0.90 3.18
CA LEU A 101 -2.27 1.59 2.11
C LEU A 101 -1.42 2.74 2.66
N THR A 102 -0.11 2.67 2.48
CA THR A 102 0.82 3.73 2.86
C THR A 102 1.34 4.49 1.65
N LEU A 103 1.33 5.82 1.73
CA LEU A 103 1.99 6.72 0.78
C LEU A 103 3.37 7.09 1.32
N LEU A 104 4.40 6.92 0.49
CA LEU A 104 5.74 7.40 0.78
C LEU A 104 6.27 8.26 -0.38
N PRO A 105 7.06 9.31 -0.11
CA PRO A 105 7.83 9.99 -1.15
C PRO A 105 8.94 9.09 -1.69
N LEU A 106 9.34 9.32 -2.95
CA LEU A 106 10.34 8.51 -3.66
C LEU A 106 11.74 8.53 -3.03
N ASP A 107 12.08 9.59 -2.30
CA ASP A 107 13.38 9.74 -1.63
C ASP A 107 13.56 8.79 -0.44
N LEU A 108 12.47 8.23 0.09
CA LEU A 108 12.51 7.23 1.16
C LEU A 108 12.71 5.79 0.66
N ILE A 109 12.77 5.52 -0.64
CA ILE A 109 12.87 4.14 -1.18
C ILE A 109 14.04 3.36 -0.56
N ASP A 110 15.24 3.96 -0.53
CA ASP A 110 16.43 3.27 -0.05
C ASP A 110 16.36 3.01 1.46
N GLU A 111 15.80 3.95 2.23
CA GLU A 111 15.59 3.81 3.66
C GLU A 111 14.51 2.75 3.97
N TYR A 112 13.41 2.78 3.23
CA TYR A 112 12.28 1.88 3.37
C TYR A 112 12.68 0.41 3.28
N PHE A 113 13.55 0.04 2.34
CA PHE A 113 14.02 -1.35 2.20
C PHE A 113 14.91 -1.83 3.37
N THR A 114 15.20 -0.95 4.34
CA THR A 114 15.89 -1.32 5.59
C THR A 114 14.94 -1.57 6.76
N TRP A 115 13.66 -1.20 6.66
CA TRP A 115 12.69 -1.27 7.76
C TRP A 115 12.22 -2.70 8.05
N ASP A 116 11.71 -3.39 7.02
CA ASP A 116 11.20 -4.77 7.13
C ASP A 116 11.80 -5.65 6.02
N LYS A 117 11.88 -6.95 6.28
CA LYS A 117 12.26 -8.00 5.31
C LYS A 117 11.06 -8.61 4.60
N LEU A 118 9.86 -8.45 5.14
CA LEU A 118 8.60 -8.93 4.56
C LEU A 118 8.09 -7.95 3.50
N VAL A 119 8.89 -7.72 2.46
CA VAL A 119 8.59 -6.78 1.40
C VAL A 119 8.75 -7.44 0.04
N LYS A 120 7.75 -7.29 -0.82
CA LYS A 120 7.74 -7.77 -2.20
C LYS A 120 7.47 -6.61 -3.16
N LEU A 121 8.37 -6.42 -4.13
CA LEU A 121 8.17 -5.46 -5.21
C LEU A 121 7.06 -5.96 -6.16
N LEU A 122 6.01 -5.15 -6.37
CA LEU A 122 4.91 -5.45 -7.29
C LEU A 122 4.98 -4.65 -8.60
N LEU A 123 5.42 -3.39 -8.53
CA LEU A 123 5.57 -2.50 -9.68
C LEU A 123 6.75 -1.56 -9.48
N ASP A 124 7.55 -1.37 -10.52
CA ASP A 124 8.52 -0.28 -10.63
C ASP A 124 8.49 0.25 -12.06
N LYS A 125 7.96 1.46 -12.25
CA LYS A 125 7.81 2.08 -13.57
C LYS A 125 9.12 2.65 -14.12
N ASP A 126 10.08 2.91 -13.24
CA ASP A 126 11.28 3.65 -13.55
C ASP A 126 12.55 2.77 -13.49
N ASN A 127 12.39 1.48 -13.14
CA ASN A 127 13.46 0.52 -12.94
C ASN A 127 14.53 1.05 -11.95
N ARG A 128 14.06 1.68 -10.87
CA ARG A 128 14.85 2.23 -9.77
C ARG A 128 15.44 1.13 -8.89
N ILE A 129 14.71 0.05 -8.68
CA ILE A 129 15.04 -0.99 -7.71
C ILE A 129 15.76 -2.13 -8.43
N LYS A 130 17.09 -2.21 -8.24
CA LYS A 130 17.92 -3.26 -8.86
C LYS A 130 17.94 -4.56 -8.07
N HIS A 131 17.83 -4.46 -6.76
CA HIS A 131 17.94 -5.59 -5.84
C HIS A 131 16.79 -5.53 -4.83
N PRO A 132 15.58 -5.94 -5.22
CA PRO A 132 14.47 -6.01 -4.28
C PRO A 132 14.82 -7.03 -3.18
N PRO A 133 14.35 -6.81 -1.93
CA PRO A 133 14.48 -7.82 -0.89
C PRO A 133 13.79 -9.11 -1.32
N VAL A 134 14.34 -10.23 -0.86
CA VAL A 134 13.72 -11.55 -1.00
C VAL A 134 12.96 -11.80 0.30
N PRO A 135 11.61 -11.88 0.28
CA PRO A 135 10.85 -12.24 1.47
C PRO A 135 11.34 -13.57 2.01
N THR A 136 11.61 -13.63 3.31
CA THR A 136 12.08 -14.82 4.01
C THR A 136 11.05 -15.35 4.96
#